data_AF-A0A7Y1YA07-F1
#
_entry.id   AF-A0A7Y1YA07-F1
#
_cell.length_a   1.000
_cell.length_b   1.000
_cell.length_c   1.000
_cell.angle_alpha   90.00
_cell.angle_beta   90.00
_cell.angle_gamma   90.00
#
_symmetry.space_group_name_H-M   'P 1'
#
loop_
_entity.id
_entity.type
_entity.pdbx_description
1 polymer ?
#
loop_
_entity_poly.entity_id
_entity_poly.type
_entity_poly.pdbx_seq_one_letter_code
_entity_poly.pdbx_strand_id
1 'polypeptide(L)'
;MERFEGTVRLAGDTVALQAVLLVADQRLKISTEQHEIGDWKLTEVTSSLLPDGCHLRVEGEELIVGLVEPVRFAEAIGPRWTNPGNGSLRNAGSPADETVEQTGARRRLIHLARAIPRAAHLMAAGVAGSAALALWAPLVLITIVLLLGLAALLVGSIAAMDPFLAVRLPDPRTPVLLIRGGAIGVGVALLLAVAL
;
A
#
# COMPACT_ATOMS: atom_id res chain seq x y z
N MET A 1 -15.86 9.28 24.14
CA MET A 1 -14.54 9.28 23.48
C MET A 1 -14.49 8.06 22.59
N GLU A 2 -14.44 8.28 21.29
CA GLU A 2 -14.39 7.21 20.29
C GLU A 2 -12.97 7.11 19.73
N ARG A 3 -12.49 5.88 19.57
CA ARG A 3 -11.14 5.57 19.10
C ARG A 3 -11.24 4.72 17.85
N PHE A 4 -10.51 5.13 16.83
CA PHE A 4 -10.42 4.44 15.56
C PHE A 4 -8.95 4.18 15.24
N GLU A 5 -8.67 3.01 14.71
CA GLU A 5 -7.33 2.63 14.29
C GLU A 5 -7.32 2.44 12.78
N GLY A 6 -6.25 2.91 12.15
CA GLY A 6 -6.15 2.87 10.71
C GLY A 6 -4.85 3.45 10.21
N THR A 7 -4.87 3.86 8.95
CA THR A 7 -3.73 4.49 8.30
C THR A 7 -4.08 5.92 7.91
N VAL A 8 -3.09 6.80 7.90
CA VAL A 8 -3.23 8.17 7.43
C VAL A 8 -2.10 8.51 6.47
N ARG A 9 -2.43 9.19 5.38
CA ARG A 9 -1.46 9.72 4.42
C ARG A 9 -1.91 11.09 3.95
N LEU A 10 -0.96 11.91 3.50
CA LEU A 10 -1.29 13.15 2.82
C LEU A 10 -1.76 12.86 1.39
N ALA A 11 -2.69 13.65 0.86
CA ALA A 11 -3.04 13.58 -0.55
C ALA A 11 -1.80 13.86 -1.42
N GLY A 12 -1.49 12.94 -2.34
CA GLY A 12 -0.29 12.98 -3.17
C GLY A 12 0.92 12.23 -2.60
N ASP A 13 0.85 11.77 -1.34
CA ASP A 13 1.85 10.87 -0.76
C ASP A 13 1.47 9.39 -1.00
N THR A 14 2.48 8.56 -1.22
CA THR A 14 2.35 7.11 -1.38
C THR A 14 2.54 6.36 -0.06
N VAL A 15 3.16 7.00 0.94
CA VAL A 15 3.41 6.39 2.24
C VAL A 15 2.23 6.64 3.18
N ALA A 16 1.65 5.57 3.71
CA ALA A 16 0.63 5.63 4.74
C ALA A 16 1.23 5.27 6.10
N LEU A 17 0.90 6.06 7.12
CA LEU A 17 1.37 5.89 8.50
C LEU A 17 0.26 5.26 9.33
N GLN A 18 0.60 4.29 10.18
CA GLN A 18 -0.35 3.76 11.16
C GLN A 18 -0.70 4.87 12.16
N ALA A 19 -1.99 5.13 12.32
CA ALA A 19 -2.49 6.19 13.17
C ALA A 19 -3.71 5.73 13.98
N VAL A 20 -3.81 6.31 15.17
CA VAL A 20 -4.95 6.28 16.06
C VAL A 20 -5.65 7.63 15.94
N LEU A 21 -6.93 7.58 15.60
CA LEU A 21 -7.80 8.74 15.54
C LEU A 21 -8.72 8.72 16.74
N LEU A 22 -8.70 9.81 17.51
CA LEU A 22 -9.49 9.99 18.71
C LEU A 22 -10.48 11.12 18.46
N VAL A 23 -11.77 10.81 18.61
CA VAL A 23 -12.86 11.77 18.50
C VAL A 23 -13.48 11.93 19.90
N ALA A 24 -13.29 13.10 20.49
CA ALA A 24 -13.83 13.45 21.80
C ALA A 24 -14.03 14.96 21.89
N ASP A 25 -15.03 15.40 22.64
CA ASP A 25 -15.22 16.81 23.02
C ASP A 25 -15.18 17.81 21.84
N GLN A 26 -15.79 17.42 20.71
CA GLN A 26 -15.76 18.18 19.44
C GLN A 26 -14.37 18.42 18.85
N ARG A 27 -13.41 17.55 19.17
CA ARG A 27 -12.05 17.56 18.62
C ARG A 27 -11.73 16.24 17.96
N LEU A 28 -10.95 16.33 16.90
CA LEU A 28 -10.32 15.21 16.22
C LEU A 28 -8.82 15.30 16.49
N LYS A 29 -8.31 14.31 17.20
CA LYS A 29 -6.87 14.13 17.42
C LYS A 29 -6.40 12.94 16.61
N ILE A 30 -5.39 13.14 15.77
CA ILE A 30 -4.74 12.08 15.00
C ILE A 30 -3.32 11.95 15.53
N SER A 31 -2.95 10.74 15.94
CA SER A 31 -1.63 10.42 16.46
C SER A 31 -1.11 9.12 15.88
N THR A 32 0.16 9.06 15.54
CA THR A 32 0.88 7.80 15.35
C THR A 32 1.34 7.25 16.71
N GLU A 33 1.93 6.06 16.74
CA GLU A 33 2.47 5.47 17.98
C GLU A 33 3.46 6.38 18.72
N GLN A 34 4.18 7.25 17.99
CA GLN A 34 5.29 8.03 18.52
C GLN A 34 5.04 9.53 18.50
N HIS A 35 4.07 10.02 17.71
CA HIS A 35 3.86 11.46 17.54
C HIS A 35 2.42 11.84 17.27
N GLU A 36 2.01 12.98 17.81
CA GLU A 36 0.75 13.62 17.48
C GLU A 36 0.86 14.31 16.12
N ILE A 37 0.04 13.89 15.17
CA ILE A 37 -0.01 14.48 13.83
C ILE A 37 -0.76 15.81 13.88
N GLY A 38 -1.85 15.85 14.64
CA GLY A 38 -2.58 17.08 14.90
C GLY A 38 -3.79 16.88 15.80
N ASP A 39 -4.29 18.00 16.29
CA ASP A 39 -5.47 18.10 17.13
C ASP A 39 -6.29 19.31 16.70
N TRP A 40 -7.39 19.03 16.01
CA TRP A 40 -8.22 20.01 15.34
C TRP A 40 -9.62 20.00 15.93
N LYS A 41 -10.31 21.13 15.87
CA LYS A 41 -11.73 21.15 16.18
C LYS A 41 -12.50 20.49 15.04
N LEU A 42 -13.51 19.67 15.35
CA LEU A 42 -14.40 19.09 14.33
C LEU A 42 -15.08 20.16 13.48
N THR A 43 -15.17 21.40 13.97
CA THR A 43 -15.69 22.53 13.20
C THR A 43 -14.83 22.90 11.99
N GLU A 44 -13.54 22.60 12.03
CA GLU A 44 -12.52 22.92 11.03
C GLU A 44 -12.21 21.72 10.11
N VAL A 45 -12.74 20.54 10.45
CA VAL A 45 -12.56 19.30 9.70
C VAL A 45 -13.74 19.09 8.77
N THR A 46 -13.47 18.94 7.48
CA THR A 46 -14.46 18.47 6.51
C THR A 46 -14.13 17.03 6.14
N SER A 47 -15.11 16.12 6.19
CA SER A 47 -14.91 14.73 5.81
C SER A 47 -15.66 14.40 4.51
N SER A 48 -15.10 13.51 3.71
CA SER A 48 -15.73 12.95 2.51
C SER A 48 -15.34 11.48 2.39
N LEU A 49 -16.33 10.62 2.17
CA LEU A 49 -16.11 9.19 1.99
C LEU A 49 -15.96 8.90 0.50
N LEU A 50 -14.78 8.46 0.10
CA LEU A 50 -14.44 8.05 -1.26
C LEU A 50 -14.10 6.55 -1.27
N PRO A 51 -14.08 5.91 -2.47
CA PRO A 51 -13.76 4.49 -2.58
C PRO A 51 -12.38 4.10 -2.03
N ASP A 52 -11.44 5.03 -1.98
CA ASP A 52 -10.07 4.83 -1.49
C ASP A 52 -9.86 5.23 -0.02
N GLY A 53 -10.90 5.71 0.66
CA GLY A 53 -10.87 5.99 2.10
C GLY A 53 -11.70 7.19 2.54
N CYS A 54 -11.48 7.62 3.77
CA CYS A 54 -12.08 8.85 4.32
C CYS A 54 -11.12 10.02 4.10
N HIS A 55 -11.52 10.97 3.24
CA HIS A 55 -10.77 12.17 2.96
C HIS A 55 -11.16 13.24 3.99
N LEU A 56 -10.19 13.68 4.77
CA LEU A 56 -10.32 14.75 5.74
C LEU A 56 -9.61 15.98 5.21
N ARG A 57 -10.35 17.06 4.98
CA ARG A 57 -9.78 18.36 4.69
C ARG A 57 -9.71 19.18 5.97
N VAL A 58 -8.49 19.56 6.35
CA VAL A 58 -8.20 20.31 7.58
C VAL A 58 -7.15 21.37 7.25
N GLU A 59 -7.41 22.63 7.62
CA GLU A 59 -6.50 23.76 7.33
C GLU A 59 -6.09 23.89 5.85
N GLY A 60 -6.96 23.47 4.92
CA GLY A 60 -6.69 23.47 3.48
C GLY A 60 -5.81 22.32 2.98
N GLU A 61 -5.32 21.46 3.88
CA GLU A 61 -4.64 20.21 3.54
C GLU A 61 -5.62 19.04 3.51
N GLU A 62 -5.33 18.05 2.68
CA GLU A 62 -6.18 16.87 2.51
C GLU A 62 -5.43 15.63 3.00
N LEU A 63 -6.00 15.00 4.01
CA LEU A 63 -5.54 13.77 4.64
C LEU A 63 -6.45 12.63 4.20
N ILE A 64 -5.86 11.53 3.73
CA ILE A 64 -6.59 10.34 3.34
C ILE A 64 -6.41 9.32 4.46
N VAL A 65 -7.52 8.95 5.09
CA VAL A 65 -7.56 8.02 6.21
C VAL A 65 -8.16 6.69 5.76
N GLY A 66 -7.38 5.63 5.87
CA GLY A 66 -7.83 4.25 5.69
C GLY A 66 -8.29 3.67 7.02
N LEU A 67 -9.58 3.33 7.13
CA LEU A 67 -10.18 2.85 8.38
C LEU A 67 -10.88 1.51 8.15
N VAL A 68 -10.90 0.67 9.17
CA VAL A 68 -11.68 -0.58 9.18
C VAL A 68 -13.18 -0.28 9.23
N GLU A 69 -13.58 0.71 10.02
CA GLU A 69 -14.98 1.12 10.21
C GLU A 69 -15.22 2.57 9.76
N PRO A 70 -15.12 2.87 8.45
CA PRO A 70 -15.13 4.25 7.97
C PRO A 70 -16.50 4.94 8.11
N VAL A 71 -17.59 4.16 8.12
CA VAL A 71 -18.96 4.66 8.36
C VAL A 71 -19.11 5.16 9.80
N ARG A 72 -18.67 4.36 10.78
CA ARG A 72 -18.76 4.71 12.20
C ARG A 72 -17.89 5.93 12.54
N PHE A 73 -16.71 6.02 11.92
CA PHE A 73 -15.87 7.21 12.05
C PHE A 73 -16.53 8.46 11.47
N ALA A 74 -17.18 8.35 10.32
CA ALA A 74 -17.89 9.47 9.72
C ALA A 74 -19.10 9.91 10.56
N GLU A 75 -19.79 8.97 11.21
CA GLU A 75 -20.83 9.27 12.20
C GLU A 75 -20.26 10.01 13.42
N ALA A 76 -19.09 9.58 13.92
CA ALA A 76 -18.42 10.19 15.06
C ALA A 76 -17.97 11.65 14.79
N ILE A 77 -17.50 11.93 13.58
CA ILE A 77 -17.17 13.30 13.12
C ILE A 77 -18.45 14.14 12.91
N GLY A 78 -19.57 13.47 12.61
CA GLY A 78 -20.88 14.07 12.41
C GLY A 78 -21.20 14.35 10.92
N PRO A 79 -22.47 14.66 10.62
CA PRO A 79 -23.05 14.65 9.28
C PRO A 79 -22.62 15.82 8.37
N ARG A 80 -21.41 16.36 8.50
CA ARG A 80 -20.88 17.40 7.58
C ARG A 80 -20.42 16.82 6.25
N TRP A 81 -21.09 15.77 5.81
CA TRP A 81 -21.06 15.26 4.47
C TRP A 81 -21.60 16.36 3.56
N THR A 82 -20.76 16.82 2.66
CA THR A 82 -21.09 17.84 1.65
C THR A 82 -21.40 19.22 2.25
N ASN A 83 -20.39 20.10 2.26
CA ASN A 83 -20.66 21.48 1.89
C ASN A 83 -20.29 21.62 0.39
N PRO A 84 -21.26 21.67 -0.54
CA PRO A 84 -21.02 22.02 -1.93
C PRO A 84 -20.56 23.49 -2.11
N GLY A 85 -20.55 24.27 -1.03
CA GLY A 85 -20.31 25.72 -1.04
C GLY A 85 -18.85 26.17 -1.06
N ASN A 86 -17.86 25.27 -1.21
CA ASN A 86 -16.46 25.70 -1.35
C ASN A 86 -15.85 25.29 -2.69
N GLY A 87 -16.26 26.00 -3.75
CA GLY A 87 -15.30 26.44 -4.77
C GLY A 87 -15.30 25.78 -6.15
N SER A 88 -16.27 24.93 -6.52
CA SER A 88 -16.37 24.52 -7.94
C SER A 88 -17.44 25.33 -8.68
N LEU A 89 -16.99 26.15 -9.64
CA LEU A 89 -17.76 26.76 -10.74
C LEU A 89 -18.41 28.17 -10.57
N ARG A 90 -17.86 29.10 -9.76
CA ARG A 90 -18.25 30.53 -9.89
C ARG A 90 -17.15 31.58 -10.00
N ASN A 91 -15.86 31.25 -9.91
CA ASN A 91 -14.76 32.19 -10.16
C ASN A 91 -13.99 31.85 -11.43
N ALA A 92 -14.70 31.85 -12.56
CA ALA A 92 -14.10 32.17 -13.84
C ALA A 92 -14.15 33.70 -13.99
N GLY A 93 -13.13 34.38 -13.46
CA GLY A 93 -12.92 35.81 -13.70
C GLY A 93 -12.70 36.63 -12.43
N SER A 94 -11.45 36.71 -11.96
CA SER A 94 -10.75 37.97 -11.75
C SER A 94 -9.32 37.69 -11.25
N PRO A 95 -8.26 38.35 -11.79
CA PRO A 95 -6.89 38.17 -11.33
C PRO A 95 -6.56 39.25 -10.30
N ALA A 96 -6.43 38.88 -9.02
CA ALA A 96 -5.69 39.67 -8.04
C ALA A 96 -5.46 38.86 -6.77
N ASP A 97 -4.17 38.65 -6.48
CA ASP A 97 -3.59 38.90 -5.17
C ASP A 97 -4.15 38.11 -3.97
N GLU A 98 -3.46 37.02 -3.58
CA GLU A 98 -3.33 36.63 -2.17
C GLU A 98 -2.21 35.59 -1.99
N THR A 99 -0.99 36.10 -1.93
CA THR A 99 0.13 35.47 -1.21
C THR A 99 -0.08 35.63 0.29
N VAL A 100 -0.84 34.74 0.93
CA VAL A 100 -0.89 34.64 2.40
C VAL A 100 -0.95 33.17 2.84
N GLU A 101 0.00 32.79 3.70
CA GLU A 101 -0.05 31.64 4.63
C GLU A 101 0.10 30.17 4.17
N GLN A 102 0.78 29.87 3.07
CA GLN A 102 1.24 28.49 2.78
C GLN A 102 2.41 27.98 3.66
N THR A 103 2.64 28.56 4.84
CA THR A 103 3.97 28.48 5.51
C THR A 103 3.96 27.79 6.88
N GLY A 104 2.80 27.52 7.49
CA GLY A 104 2.70 26.99 8.86
C GLY A 104 2.93 25.47 8.98
N ALA A 105 2.02 24.69 8.40
CA ALA A 105 2.04 23.21 8.47
C ALA A 105 3.26 22.61 7.78
N ARG A 106 3.56 23.11 6.56
CA ARG A 106 4.72 22.68 5.76
C ARG A 106 6.06 22.91 6.46
N ARG A 107 6.28 24.04 7.17
CA ARG A 107 7.54 24.27 7.90
C ARG A 107 7.67 23.37 9.14
N ARG A 108 6.58 23.10 9.86
CA ARG A 108 6.63 22.24 11.06
C ARG A 108 6.87 20.77 10.69
N LEU A 109 6.25 20.27 9.64
CA LEU A 109 6.50 18.91 9.12
C LEU A 109 7.92 18.75 8.53
N ILE A 110 8.44 19.76 7.84
CA ILE A 110 9.81 19.70 7.28
C ILE A 110 10.89 19.77 8.38
N HIS A 111 10.64 20.49 9.48
CA HIS A 111 11.57 20.51 10.62
C HIS A 111 11.53 19.21 11.45
N LEU A 112 10.37 18.55 11.56
CA LEU A 112 10.23 17.22 12.17
C LEU A 112 10.85 16.12 11.30
N ALA A 113 10.71 16.20 9.97
CA ALA A 113 11.34 15.26 9.03
C ALA A 113 12.89 15.31 9.05
N ARG A 114 13.49 16.36 9.61
CA ARG A 114 14.95 16.54 9.66
C ARG A 114 15.57 16.19 11.03
N ALA A 115 14.76 15.82 12.01
CA ALA A 115 15.19 15.44 13.36
C ALA A 115 14.98 13.94 13.69
N ILE A 116 14.66 13.11 12.69
CA ILE A 116 14.65 11.66 12.89
C ILE A 116 16.10 11.16 12.78
N PRO A 117 16.69 10.58 13.84
CA PRO A 117 18.04 10.06 13.77
C PRO A 117 18.09 8.98 12.70
N ARG A 118 18.93 9.19 11.68
CA ARG A 118 19.20 8.26 10.56
C ARG A 118 19.59 6.84 11.02
N ALA A 119 19.84 6.63 12.31
CA ALA A 119 20.15 5.35 12.92
C ALA A 119 18.92 4.46 13.20
N ALA A 120 17.72 5.02 13.41
CA ALA A 120 16.53 4.21 13.76
C ALA A 120 15.82 3.60 12.53
N HIS A 121 15.92 4.26 11.37
CA HIS A 121 15.36 3.74 10.11
C HIS A 121 16.09 2.52 9.56
N LEU A 122 17.33 2.26 9.96
CA LEU A 122 18.04 1.05 9.53
C LEU A 122 17.56 -0.22 10.24
N MET A 123 16.92 -0.10 11.41
CA MET A 123 16.36 -1.25 12.13
C MET A 123 14.89 -1.52 11.75
N ALA A 124 14.04 -0.49 11.61
CA ALA A 124 12.62 -0.68 11.31
C ALA A 124 12.33 -0.96 9.81
N ALA A 125 13.11 -0.39 8.89
CA ALA A 125 12.99 -0.71 7.45
C ALA A 125 13.44 -2.16 7.14
N GLY A 126 14.32 -2.73 7.97
CA GLY A 126 14.76 -4.12 7.85
C GLY A 126 13.68 -5.13 8.24
N VAL A 127 12.76 -4.79 9.14
CA VAL A 127 11.77 -5.73 9.68
C VAL A 127 10.46 -5.72 8.88
N ALA A 128 9.96 -4.54 8.46
CA ALA A 128 8.79 -4.47 7.58
C ALA A 128 9.12 -4.90 6.14
N GLY A 129 10.32 -4.56 5.66
CA GLY A 129 10.82 -5.05 4.37
C GLY A 129 11.05 -6.56 4.35
N SER A 130 11.52 -7.15 5.46
CA SER A 130 11.72 -8.61 5.53
C SER A 130 10.42 -9.39 5.61
N ALA A 131 9.35 -8.89 6.24
CA ALA A 131 8.06 -9.56 6.26
C ALA A 131 7.36 -9.54 4.88
N ALA A 132 7.43 -8.42 4.15
CA ALA A 132 6.91 -8.32 2.79
C ALA A 132 7.72 -9.17 1.80
N LEU A 133 9.06 -9.16 1.90
CA LEU A 133 9.94 -10.06 1.14
C LEU A 133 9.74 -11.53 1.54
N ALA A 134 9.45 -11.85 2.79
CA ALA A 134 9.24 -13.22 3.26
C ALA A 134 7.96 -13.84 2.70
N LEU A 135 6.94 -13.05 2.33
CA LEU A 135 5.77 -13.53 1.61
C LEU A 135 5.94 -13.47 0.09
N TRP A 136 6.61 -12.45 -0.45
CA TRP A 136 6.82 -12.32 -1.89
C TRP A 136 7.84 -13.31 -2.44
N ALA A 137 8.95 -13.54 -1.73
CA ALA A 137 10.02 -14.44 -2.16
C ALA A 137 9.55 -15.89 -2.38
N PRO A 138 8.78 -16.54 -1.46
CA PRO A 138 8.30 -17.90 -1.72
C PRO A 138 7.30 -17.94 -2.87
N LEU A 139 6.43 -16.94 -3.02
CA LEU A 139 5.49 -16.85 -4.14
C LEU A 139 6.23 -16.74 -5.49
N VAL A 140 7.21 -15.85 -5.60
CA VAL A 140 8.03 -15.70 -6.80
C VAL A 140 8.82 -16.99 -7.07
N LEU A 141 9.40 -17.62 -6.05
CA LEU A 141 10.12 -18.88 -6.19
C LEU A 141 9.21 -20.00 -6.69
N ILE A 142 8.01 -20.16 -6.11
CA ILE A 142 6.99 -21.13 -6.56
C ILE A 142 6.66 -20.89 -8.03
N THR A 143 6.44 -19.62 -8.41
CA THR A 143 6.08 -19.25 -9.79
C THR A 143 7.20 -19.59 -10.78
N ILE A 144 8.46 -19.31 -10.41
CA ILE A 144 9.64 -19.62 -11.23
C ILE A 144 9.80 -21.14 -11.36
N VAL A 145 9.70 -21.90 -10.27
CA VAL A 145 9.83 -23.36 -10.28
C VAL A 145 8.71 -23.99 -11.11
N LEU A 146 7.48 -23.48 -11.01
CA LEU A 146 6.34 -23.93 -11.81
C LEU A 146 6.57 -23.66 -13.31
N LEU A 147 7.02 -22.46 -13.66
CA LEU A 147 7.33 -22.09 -15.05
C LEU A 147 8.45 -22.96 -15.64
N LEU A 148 9.52 -23.18 -14.89
CA LEU A 148 10.63 -24.07 -15.30
C LEU A 148 10.15 -25.51 -15.45
N GLY A 149 9.31 -26.00 -14.54
CA GLY A 149 8.75 -27.35 -14.59
C GLY A 149 7.85 -27.56 -15.81
N LEU A 150 6.96 -26.59 -16.08
CA LEU A 150 6.10 -26.57 -17.28
C LEU A 150 6.91 -26.48 -18.56
N ALA A 151 7.92 -25.60 -18.62
CA ALA A 151 8.79 -25.48 -19.79
C ALA A 151 9.56 -26.78 -20.07
N ALA A 152 10.10 -27.43 -19.03
CA ALA A 152 10.77 -28.72 -19.16
C ALA A 152 9.83 -29.83 -19.61
N LEU A 153 8.58 -29.86 -19.11
CA LEU A 153 7.55 -30.77 -19.58
C LEU A 153 7.19 -30.53 -21.05
N LEU A 154 7.03 -29.27 -21.45
CA LEU A 154 6.70 -28.90 -22.82
C LEU A 154 7.83 -29.28 -23.78
N VAL A 155 9.08 -28.94 -23.45
CA VAL A 155 10.25 -29.28 -24.27
C VAL A 155 10.47 -30.80 -24.31
N GLY A 156 10.32 -31.49 -23.18
CA GLY A 156 10.46 -32.94 -23.12
C GLY A 156 9.38 -33.68 -23.90
N SER A 157 8.12 -33.22 -23.84
CA SER A 157 7.01 -33.81 -24.62
C SER A 157 7.14 -33.55 -26.12
N ILE A 158 7.56 -32.34 -26.52
CA ILE A 158 7.86 -32.03 -27.93
C ILE A 158 9.03 -32.90 -28.44
N ALA A 159 10.12 -33.01 -27.67
CA ALA A 159 11.27 -33.85 -28.04
C ALA A 159 10.94 -35.35 -28.09
N ALA A 160 9.91 -35.79 -27.37
CA ALA A 160 9.42 -37.18 -27.44
C ALA A 160 8.55 -37.44 -28.68
N MET A 161 7.87 -36.42 -29.21
CA MET A 161 7.03 -36.54 -30.42
C MET A 161 7.77 -36.24 -31.72
N ASP A 162 8.80 -35.38 -31.69
CA ASP A 162 9.56 -35.01 -32.87
C ASP A 162 10.97 -35.67 -32.89
N PRO A 163 11.19 -36.69 -33.76
CA PRO A 163 12.48 -37.37 -33.86
C PRO A 163 13.62 -36.45 -34.34
N PHE A 164 13.33 -35.34 -35.04
CA PHE A 164 14.37 -34.40 -35.49
C PHE A 164 14.95 -33.56 -34.35
N LEU A 165 14.18 -33.31 -33.28
CA LEU A 165 14.65 -32.66 -32.06
C LEU A 165 15.46 -33.61 -31.17
N ALA A 166 15.09 -34.90 -31.13
CA ALA A 166 15.83 -35.93 -30.41
C ALA A 166 17.27 -36.11 -30.92
N VAL A 167 17.51 -35.93 -32.23
CA VAL A 167 18.85 -36.03 -32.85
C VAL A 167 19.76 -34.85 -32.51
N ARG A 168 19.20 -33.68 -32.16
CA ARG A 168 19.98 -32.48 -31.75
C ARG A 168 20.36 -32.50 -30.27
N LEU A 169 19.79 -33.42 -29.49
CA LEU A 169 20.10 -33.57 -28.08
C LEU A 169 21.31 -34.50 -27.90
N PRO A 170 22.30 -34.16 -27.06
CA PRO A 170 23.54 -34.94 -26.92
C PRO A 170 23.36 -36.37 -26.40
N ASP A 171 22.23 -36.69 -25.75
CA ASP A 171 22.01 -37.97 -25.08
C ASP A 171 20.54 -38.42 -25.24
N PRO A 172 20.25 -39.64 -25.74
CA PRO A 172 18.88 -40.15 -25.94
C PRO A 172 18.02 -40.22 -24.66
N ARG A 173 18.63 -40.09 -23.48
CA ARG A 173 17.90 -40.08 -22.19
C ARG A 173 17.43 -38.68 -21.77
N THR A 174 17.90 -37.61 -22.42
CA THR A 174 17.51 -36.23 -22.09
C THR A 174 16.00 -35.94 -22.16
N PRO A 175 15.21 -36.40 -23.14
CA PRO A 175 13.77 -36.10 -23.16
C PRO A 175 13.02 -36.73 -21.99
N VAL A 176 13.36 -37.97 -21.61
CA VAL A 176 12.75 -38.66 -20.46
C VAL A 176 13.16 -37.98 -19.15
N LEU A 177 14.42 -37.55 -19.03
CA LEU A 177 14.91 -36.80 -17.87
C LEU A 177 14.24 -35.43 -17.74
N LEU A 178 13.97 -34.73 -18.86
CA LEU A 178 13.26 -33.45 -18.88
C LEU A 178 11.80 -33.59 -18.45
N ILE A 179 11.09 -34.61 -18.94
CA ILE A 179 9.70 -34.90 -18.53
C ILE A 179 9.66 -35.23 -17.03
N ARG A 180 10.56 -36.10 -16.56
CA ARG A 180 10.60 -36.51 -15.15
C ARG A 180 11.00 -35.35 -14.23
N GLY A 181 11.98 -34.55 -14.63
CA GLY A 181 12.41 -33.35 -13.90
C GLY A 181 11.32 -32.27 -13.87
N GLY A 182 10.62 -32.06 -14.99
CA GLY A 182 9.50 -31.13 -15.08
C GLY A 182 8.31 -31.54 -14.21
N ALA A 183 7.94 -32.82 -14.22
CA ALA A 183 6.88 -33.35 -13.36
C ALA A 183 7.21 -33.23 -11.86
N ILE A 184 8.47 -33.51 -11.48
CA ILE A 184 8.94 -33.31 -10.10
C ILE A 184 8.91 -31.82 -9.72
N GLY A 185 9.37 -30.93 -10.60
CA GLY A 185 9.35 -29.49 -10.38
C GLY A 185 7.94 -28.93 -10.18
N VAL A 186 6.99 -29.33 -11.03
CA VAL A 186 5.57 -28.95 -10.90
C VAL A 186 4.96 -29.52 -9.60
N GLY A 187 5.26 -30.77 -9.27
CA GLY A 187 4.79 -31.38 -8.02
C GLY A 187 5.31 -30.68 -6.76
N VAL A 188 6.60 -30.31 -6.75
CA VAL A 188 7.21 -29.55 -5.66
C VAL A 188 6.62 -28.14 -5.57
N ALA A 189 6.42 -27.45 -6.70
CA ALA A 189 5.80 -26.13 -6.72
C ALA A 189 4.35 -26.16 -6.18
N LEU A 190 3.55 -27.17 -6.55
CA LEU A 190 2.20 -27.35 -6.04
C LEU A 190 2.19 -27.67 -4.54
N LEU A 191 3.08 -28.54 -4.06
CA LEU A 191 3.21 -28.84 -2.63
C LEU A 191 3.61 -27.59 -1.82
N LEU A 192 4.56 -26.80 -2.33
CA LEU A 192 4.96 -25.54 -1.71
C LEU A 192 3.83 -24.50 -1.73
N ALA A 193 3.01 -24.47 -2.78
CA ALA A 193 1.86 -23.57 -2.89
C ALA A 193 0.72 -23.92 -1.92
N VAL A 194 0.54 -25.20 -1.60
CA VAL A 194 -0.48 -25.66 -0.63
C VAL A 194 0.00 -25.47 0.82
N ALA A 195 1.32 -25.46 1.04
CA ALA A 195 1.92 -25.30 2.36
C ALA A 195 2.13 -23.83 2.80
N LEU A 196 1.94 -22.87 1.88
CA LEU A 196 2.04 -21.43 2.12
C LEU A 196 0.66 -20.84 2.48
#